data_AF-A0AAW5QZG6-F1
#
_entry.id   AF-A0AAW5QZG6-F1
#
_cell.length_a   1.000
_cell.length_b   1.000
_cell.length_c   1.000
_cell.angle_alpha   90.00
_cell.angle_beta   90.00
_cell.angle_gamma   90.00
#
_symmetry.space_group_name_H-M   'P 1'
#
loop_
_entity.id
_entity.type
_entity.pdbx_description
1 polymer ?
#
loop_
_entity_poly.entity_id
_entity_poly.type
_entity_poly.pdbx_seq_one_letter_code
_entity_poly.pdbx_strand_id
1 'polypeptide(L)'
;MKIDRRHFVLGAGAAGMSALGFEVLAEQLKDISELKPGDFTWHPDRQPTGPVAVVVSIPEQLVHVYRNGVRIAVSTCSTGKPGHSTPTGVFVVLQKDKHHRSSTYNNAPMPNMNRLTWSGIALHAGNLPGYPASHGCVRLPLAFSENLFEITHLGTPVIISGKSTDPWELKHPGMVLSGYAEHEFEAVEASLEDKKHPRDWSESETAPITSVIASSRERRIMLLENGNVVSEGDLAIDGSGAIGNHVFVLRGPDSATRGLHWQAISHHPGEGPATAEEAAITRLHTSDEFVARMRERMHPGLVMILTEAPLHPDTRSGQDFVIMS
;
A
#
# COMPACT_ATOMS: atom_id res chain seq x y z
N MET A 1 35.83 1.40 -56.22
CA MET A 1 35.41 0.91 -54.89
C MET A 1 35.70 1.97 -53.85
N LYS A 2 34.68 2.72 -53.42
CA LYS A 2 34.47 3.19 -52.04
C LYS A 2 33.12 3.92 -52.00
N ILE A 3 32.29 3.46 -51.09
CA ILE A 3 30.87 3.76 -50.88
C ILE A 3 30.78 5.11 -50.17
N ASP A 4 29.95 6.02 -50.69
CA ASP A 4 29.66 7.30 -50.05
C ASP A 4 28.52 7.13 -49.02
N ARG A 5 28.73 7.70 -47.84
CA ARG A 5 27.92 7.50 -46.62
C ARG A 5 26.66 8.36 -46.68
N ARG A 6 25.51 7.72 -46.90
CA ARG A 6 24.19 8.28 -46.58
C ARG A 6 24.17 8.71 -45.11
N HIS A 7 23.92 9.99 -44.86
CA HIS A 7 23.59 10.51 -43.55
C HIS A 7 22.26 9.91 -43.10
N PHE A 8 22.36 9.14 -42.02
CA PHE A 8 21.29 8.53 -41.25
C PHE A 8 20.66 9.64 -40.39
N VAL A 9 19.43 10.05 -40.71
CA VAL A 9 18.61 10.86 -39.79
C VAL A 9 18.07 9.90 -38.73
N LEU A 10 18.78 9.79 -37.61
CA LEU A 10 18.25 9.24 -36.37
C LEU A 10 17.24 10.24 -35.82
N GLY A 11 15.96 9.90 -35.90
CA GLY A 11 14.93 10.54 -35.12
C GLY A 11 15.22 10.34 -33.64
N ALA A 12 15.69 11.39 -32.98
CA ALA A 12 15.73 11.49 -31.53
C ALA A 12 14.27 11.67 -31.03
N GLY A 13 13.53 10.57 -30.96
CA GLY A 13 12.34 10.47 -30.13
C GLY A 13 12.76 10.31 -28.68
N ALA A 14 13.36 11.35 -28.08
CA ALA A 14 13.55 11.41 -26.65
C ALA A 14 12.21 11.82 -26.03
N ALA A 15 11.56 10.86 -25.37
CA ALA A 15 10.37 11.05 -24.56
C ALA A 15 10.58 12.22 -23.60
N GLY A 16 9.69 13.20 -23.67
CA GLY A 16 9.69 14.35 -22.78
C GLY A 16 9.35 13.95 -21.36
N MET A 17 10.35 13.59 -20.56
CA MET A 17 10.25 13.80 -19.12
C MET A 17 10.29 15.30 -18.88
N SER A 18 9.19 15.87 -18.41
CA SER A 18 9.16 17.30 -18.08
C SER A 18 10.23 17.62 -17.02
N ALA A 19 10.93 18.75 -17.17
CA ALA A 19 11.97 19.18 -16.23
C ALA A 19 11.47 19.24 -14.76
N LEU A 20 10.18 19.54 -14.58
CA LEU A 20 9.49 19.54 -13.28
C LEU A 20 9.44 18.15 -12.62
N GLY A 21 9.24 17.08 -13.40
CA GLY A 21 9.25 15.70 -12.87
C GLY A 21 10.64 15.24 -12.47
N PHE A 22 11.68 15.74 -13.15
CA PHE A 22 13.08 15.45 -12.84
C PHE A 22 13.53 16.14 -11.55
N GLU A 23 13.10 17.39 -11.32
CA GLU A 23 13.40 18.14 -10.10
C GLU A 23 12.74 17.54 -8.86
N VAL A 24 11.46 17.17 -8.92
CA VAL A 24 10.76 16.53 -7.80
C VAL A 24 11.37 15.18 -7.44
N LEU A 25 11.74 14.36 -8.44
CA LEU A 25 12.39 13.07 -8.21
C LEU A 25 13.80 13.23 -7.62
N ALA A 26 14.58 14.20 -8.12
CA ALA A 26 15.91 14.50 -7.61
C ALA A 26 15.88 15.03 -6.16
N GLU A 27 14.91 15.89 -5.83
CA GLU A 27 14.69 16.38 -4.47
C GLU A 27 14.28 15.25 -3.53
N GLN A 28 13.38 14.37 -3.99
CA GLN A 28 12.96 13.18 -3.23
C GLN A 28 14.08 12.18 -2.96
N LEU A 29 15.02 11.98 -3.89
CA LEU A 29 16.16 11.08 -3.72
C LEU A 29 17.22 11.68 -2.79
N LYS A 30 17.45 12.99 -2.93
CA LYS A 30 18.36 13.74 -2.05
C LYS A 30 17.88 13.73 -0.60
N ASP A 31 16.59 13.98 -0.39
CA ASP A 31 15.91 13.93 0.92
C ASP A 31 16.14 12.62 1.68
N ILE A 32 16.22 11.47 0.97
CA ILE A 32 16.39 10.16 1.60
C ILE A 32 17.86 9.90 1.94
N SER A 33 18.77 10.17 1.01
CA SER A 33 20.19 9.84 1.15
C SER A 33 20.90 10.54 2.31
N GLU A 34 20.36 11.67 2.79
CA GLU A 34 20.95 12.50 3.83
C GLU A 34 20.38 12.24 5.24
N LEU A 35 19.35 11.40 5.38
CA LEU A 35 18.69 11.16 6.67
C LEU A 35 19.60 10.39 7.64
N LYS A 36 19.72 10.91 8.86
CA LYS A 36 20.38 10.22 9.98
C LYS A 36 19.34 9.55 10.89
N PRO A 37 19.73 8.61 11.75
CA PRO A 37 18.82 8.00 12.71
C PRO A 37 18.08 9.05 13.55
N GLY A 38 16.75 9.04 13.48
CA GLY A 38 15.88 10.03 14.12
C GLY A 38 15.35 11.12 13.18
N ASP A 39 15.95 11.28 11.99
CA ASP A 39 15.51 12.28 11.01
C ASP A 39 14.33 11.78 10.18
N PHE A 40 13.55 12.75 9.68
CA PHE A 40 12.43 12.56 8.78
C PHE A 40 12.15 13.84 7.98
N THR A 41 11.47 13.71 6.84
CA THR A 41 10.85 14.83 6.11
C THR A 41 9.33 14.68 6.11
N TRP A 42 8.62 15.80 6.15
CA TRP A 42 7.15 15.85 6.23
C TRP A 42 6.62 17.03 5.43
N HIS A 43 5.96 16.72 4.30
CA HIS A 43 5.46 17.66 3.30
C HIS A 43 3.99 17.32 2.96
N PRO A 44 3.05 17.56 3.89
CA PRO A 44 1.64 17.22 3.72
C PRO A 44 0.96 18.11 2.67
N ASP A 45 1.57 19.23 2.31
CA ASP A 45 1.17 20.17 1.26
C ASP A 45 1.33 19.57 -0.15
N ARG A 46 2.26 18.62 -0.35
CA ARG A 46 2.41 17.88 -1.62
C ARG A 46 1.12 17.16 -2.02
N GLN A 47 0.34 16.73 -1.04
CA GLN A 47 -1.02 16.25 -1.25
C GLN A 47 -1.86 16.45 0.01
N PRO A 48 -2.78 17.43 0.03
CA PRO A 48 -3.58 17.74 1.23
C PRO A 48 -4.62 16.67 1.57
N THR A 49 -5.11 15.93 0.56
CA THR A 49 -6.30 15.08 0.69
C THR A 49 -6.14 13.68 0.14
N GLY A 50 -7.01 12.76 0.57
CA GLY A 50 -7.12 11.41 0.01
C GLY A 50 -6.54 10.30 0.89
N PRO A 51 -6.60 9.04 0.42
CA PRO A 51 -6.25 7.87 1.22
C PRO A 51 -4.75 7.82 1.55
N VAL A 52 -4.45 7.41 2.78
CA VAL A 52 -3.08 7.24 3.30
C VAL A 52 -2.64 5.79 3.24
N ALA A 53 -1.40 5.54 2.83
CA ALA A 53 -0.73 4.24 2.90
C ALA A 53 0.69 4.39 3.46
N VAL A 54 1.16 3.39 4.19
CA VAL A 54 2.49 3.37 4.80
C VAL A 54 3.30 2.21 4.23
N VAL A 55 4.55 2.47 3.86
CA VAL A 55 5.51 1.44 3.42
C VAL A 55 6.72 1.46 4.33
N VAL A 56 7.06 0.32 4.91
CA VAL A 56 8.21 0.11 5.78
C VAL A 56 9.24 -0.73 5.03
N SER A 57 10.42 -0.18 4.81
CA SER A 57 11.58 -0.88 4.25
C SER A 57 12.48 -1.35 5.39
N ILE A 58 12.48 -2.65 5.68
CA ILE A 58 13.36 -3.24 6.70
C ILE A 58 14.85 -3.07 6.31
N PRO A 59 15.29 -3.34 5.07
CA PRO A 59 16.71 -3.21 4.72
C PRO A 59 17.24 -1.78 4.83
N GLU A 60 16.43 -0.79 4.45
CA GLU A 60 16.83 0.63 4.48
C GLU A 60 16.54 1.29 5.82
N GLN A 61 15.78 0.62 6.70
CA GLN A 61 15.27 1.20 7.96
C GLN A 61 14.51 2.51 7.70
N LEU A 62 13.65 2.52 6.69
CA LEU A 62 12.84 3.68 6.31
C LEU A 62 11.34 3.39 6.37
N VAL A 63 10.57 4.43 6.65
CA VAL A 63 9.12 4.44 6.55
C VAL A 63 8.69 5.57 5.62
N HIS A 64 7.98 5.22 4.56
CA HIS A 64 7.44 6.14 3.58
C HIS A 64 5.94 6.26 3.77
N VAL A 65 5.43 7.48 3.64
CA VAL A 65 4.00 7.78 3.78
C VAL A 65 3.50 8.40 2.49
N TYR A 66 2.49 7.76 1.93
CA TYR A 66 1.83 8.18 0.70
C TYR A 66 0.45 8.68 1.02
N ARG A 67 0.07 9.83 0.47
CA ARG A 67 -1.30 10.31 0.46
C ARG A 67 -1.70 10.56 -0.98
N ASN A 68 -2.82 9.98 -1.40
CA ASN A 68 -3.27 10.00 -2.80
C ASN A 68 -2.20 9.64 -3.85
N GLY A 69 -1.19 8.87 -3.42
CA GLY A 69 -0.11 8.38 -4.25
C GLY A 69 1.13 9.21 -4.31
N VAL A 70 1.04 10.43 -3.81
CA VAL A 70 2.18 11.31 -3.65
C VAL A 70 2.85 10.99 -2.32
N ARG A 71 4.18 10.81 -2.33
CA ARG A 71 4.96 10.66 -1.10
C ARG A 71 4.97 11.98 -0.34
N ILE A 72 4.22 12.03 0.75
CA ILE A 72 4.14 13.21 1.61
C ILE A 72 5.17 13.17 2.75
N ALA A 73 5.74 12.01 3.07
CA ALA A 73 6.75 11.92 4.12
C ALA A 73 7.67 10.72 3.96
N VAL A 74 8.87 10.83 4.54
CA VAL A 74 9.79 9.71 4.76
C VAL A 74 10.47 9.88 6.12
N SER A 75 10.68 8.79 6.85
CA SER A 75 11.33 8.78 8.16
C SER A 75 12.28 7.62 8.29
N THR A 76 13.38 7.83 9.02
CA THR A 76 14.14 6.70 9.57
C THR A 76 13.30 5.94 10.59
N CYS A 77 13.56 4.65 10.75
CA CYS A 77 12.92 3.80 11.74
C CYS A 77 13.90 2.81 12.38
N SER A 78 13.44 2.08 13.39
CA SER A 78 14.18 0.94 13.96
C SER A 78 13.25 -0.26 14.13
N THR A 79 13.48 -1.29 13.31
CA THR A 79 12.68 -2.53 13.26
C THR A 79 13.22 -3.59 14.24
N GLY A 80 12.67 -4.80 14.16
CA GLY A 80 13.00 -5.94 15.03
C GLY A 80 14.41 -6.48 14.86
N LYS A 81 15.09 -6.74 15.98
CA LYS A 81 16.43 -7.34 16.02
C LYS A 81 16.41 -8.83 15.62
N PRO A 82 17.56 -9.45 15.31
CA PRO A 82 17.64 -10.90 15.11
C PRO A 82 17.02 -11.69 16.28
N GLY A 83 16.19 -12.68 15.97
CA GLY A 83 15.41 -13.44 16.95
C GLY A 83 14.08 -12.79 17.36
N HIS A 84 13.84 -11.53 16.96
CA HIS A 84 12.57 -10.81 17.08
C HIS A 84 12.30 -9.97 15.83
N SER A 85 12.54 -10.56 14.66
CA SER A 85 12.41 -9.87 13.38
C SER A 85 11.00 -9.32 13.20
N THR A 86 10.90 -8.10 12.66
CA THR A 86 9.62 -7.55 12.22
C THR A 86 9.07 -8.43 11.08
N PRO A 87 7.82 -8.90 11.16
CA PRO A 87 7.24 -9.71 10.10
C PRO A 87 7.07 -8.89 8.83
N THR A 88 7.40 -9.51 7.69
CA THR A 88 7.13 -8.99 6.35
C THR A 88 5.72 -9.33 5.93
N GLY A 89 5.14 -8.47 5.08
CA GLY A 89 3.79 -8.68 4.59
C GLY A 89 2.99 -7.41 4.45
N VAL A 90 1.69 -7.59 4.31
CA VAL A 90 0.72 -6.50 4.23
C VAL A 90 -0.18 -6.55 5.45
N PHE A 91 -0.29 -5.40 6.11
CA PHE A 91 -1.02 -5.19 7.34
C PHE A 91 -2.02 -4.05 7.16
N VAL A 92 -2.93 -3.93 8.10
CA VAL A 92 -3.72 -2.72 8.30
C VAL A 92 -3.60 -2.26 9.75
N VAL A 93 -3.85 -0.98 10.01
CA VAL A 93 -3.97 -0.47 11.38
C VAL A 93 -5.24 -1.04 12.01
N LEU A 94 -5.07 -1.92 13.01
CA LEU A 94 -6.16 -2.61 13.74
C LEU A 94 -6.64 -1.83 14.95
N GLN A 95 -5.73 -1.07 15.57
CA GLN A 95 -6.01 -0.28 16.77
C GLN A 95 -5.08 0.93 16.83
N LYS A 96 -5.60 2.04 17.35
CA LYS A 96 -4.83 3.24 17.65
C LYS A 96 -4.92 3.57 19.14
N ASP A 97 -3.79 3.87 19.77
CA ASP A 97 -3.73 4.32 21.16
C ASP A 97 -2.57 5.32 21.32
N LYS A 98 -2.92 6.58 21.58
CA LYS A 98 -1.96 7.69 21.66
C LYS A 98 -1.00 7.54 22.83
N HIS A 99 -1.43 6.89 23.91
CA HIS A 99 -0.69 6.78 25.16
C HIS A 99 -0.42 5.32 25.54
N HIS A 100 -0.31 4.45 24.54
CA HIS A 100 -0.19 3.02 24.75
C HIS A 100 1.00 2.66 25.65
N ARG A 101 0.79 1.62 26.47
CA ARG A 101 1.84 1.03 27.28
C ARG A 101 1.80 -0.48 27.14
N SER A 102 2.96 -1.08 26.84
CA SER A 102 3.04 -2.51 26.61
C SER A 102 2.87 -3.31 27.90
N SER A 103 1.83 -4.12 27.99
CA SER A 103 1.67 -5.09 29.09
C SER A 103 2.75 -6.17 29.07
N THR A 104 3.25 -6.54 27.89
CA THR A 104 4.30 -7.56 27.69
C THR A 104 5.71 -7.06 28.05
N TYR A 105 5.98 -5.76 27.88
CA TYR A 105 7.30 -5.16 28.13
C TYR A 105 7.30 -4.25 29.35
N ASN A 106 6.91 -4.77 30.52
CA ASN A 106 6.98 -4.05 31.81
C ASN A 106 6.36 -2.65 31.78
N ASN A 107 5.21 -2.50 31.11
CA ASN A 107 4.51 -1.23 30.99
C ASN A 107 5.34 -0.16 30.25
N ALA A 108 6.24 -0.55 29.35
CA ALA A 108 7.05 0.38 28.57
C ALA A 108 6.15 1.28 27.69
N PRO A 109 6.42 2.60 27.64
CA PRO A 109 5.63 3.52 26.83
C PRO A 109 5.84 3.25 25.34
N MET A 110 4.73 3.24 24.59
CA MET A 110 4.68 3.13 23.13
C MET A 110 3.80 4.26 22.58
N PRO A 111 4.22 5.53 22.66
CA PRO A 111 3.40 6.66 22.23
C PRO A 111 2.98 6.54 20.76
N ASN A 112 1.79 7.03 20.44
CA ASN A 112 1.25 7.06 19.07
C ASN A 112 1.17 5.68 18.41
N MET A 113 0.74 4.67 19.17
CA MET A 113 0.71 3.29 18.69
C MET A 113 -0.34 3.12 17.59
N ASN A 114 0.10 2.57 16.46
CA ASN A 114 -0.73 1.99 15.41
C ASN A 114 -0.47 0.48 15.39
N ARG A 115 -1.38 -0.32 15.96
CA ARG A 115 -1.27 -1.78 16.06
C ARG A 115 -1.51 -2.42 14.69
N LEU A 116 -0.65 -3.38 14.33
CA LEU A 116 -0.71 -4.14 13.08
C LEU A 116 -1.07 -5.61 13.30
N THR A 117 -0.76 -6.16 14.47
CA THR A 117 -1.13 -7.51 14.87
C THR A 117 -1.61 -7.52 16.32
N TRP A 118 -2.50 -8.44 16.68
CA TRP A 118 -2.81 -8.68 18.10
C TRP A 118 -1.70 -9.38 18.85
N SER A 119 -0.77 -10.05 18.15
CA SER A 119 0.47 -10.54 18.73
C SER A 119 1.41 -9.43 19.21
N GLY A 120 1.13 -8.16 18.88
CA GLY A 120 1.81 -7.01 19.47
C GLY A 120 2.73 -6.23 18.53
N ILE A 121 2.71 -6.50 17.23
CA ILE A 121 3.47 -5.73 16.24
C ILE A 121 2.74 -4.41 15.97
N ALA A 122 3.47 -3.30 16.03
CA ALA A 122 2.92 -1.95 15.87
C ALA A 122 3.95 -0.97 15.31
N LEU A 123 3.47 0.14 14.75
CA LEU A 123 4.27 1.37 14.59
C LEU A 123 4.05 2.24 15.83
N HIS A 124 5.11 2.79 16.41
CA HIS A 124 5.01 3.69 17.56
C HIS A 124 6.30 4.49 17.76
N ALA A 125 6.25 5.55 18.58
CA ALA A 125 7.45 6.28 18.97
C ALA A 125 8.39 5.40 19.81
N GLY A 126 9.70 5.50 19.59
CA GLY A 126 10.67 4.76 20.41
C GLY A 126 12.11 5.16 20.16
N ASN A 127 13.05 4.44 20.76
CA ASN A 127 14.49 4.67 20.55
C ASN A 127 14.93 4.23 19.14
N LEU A 128 15.71 5.06 18.44
CA LEU A 128 16.22 4.81 17.08
C LEU A 128 17.75 4.78 17.06
N PRO A 129 18.41 3.64 17.35
CA PRO A 129 19.86 3.57 17.39
C PRO A 129 20.53 3.50 16.01
N GLY A 130 19.76 3.59 14.91
CA GLY A 130 20.26 3.49 13.53
C GLY A 130 20.38 2.06 13.00
N TYR A 131 19.89 1.07 13.74
CA TYR A 131 19.85 -0.34 13.32
C TYR A 131 18.62 -1.06 13.90
N PRO A 132 18.23 -2.24 13.39
CA PRO A 132 17.14 -3.03 13.96
C PRO A 132 17.42 -3.44 15.40
N ALA A 133 16.57 -3.01 16.33
CA ALA A 133 16.81 -3.18 17.77
C ALA A 133 15.52 -3.38 18.59
N SER A 134 14.35 -3.40 17.96
CA SER A 134 13.07 -3.62 18.67
C SER A 134 12.82 -5.12 18.90
N HIS A 135 11.72 -5.46 19.56
CA HIS A 135 11.22 -6.83 19.67
C HIS A 135 10.14 -7.17 18.61
N GLY A 136 10.19 -6.49 17.45
CA GLY A 136 9.31 -6.74 16.30
C GLY A 136 8.56 -5.49 15.83
N CYS A 137 8.31 -4.52 16.71
CA CYS A 137 7.67 -3.25 16.35
C CYS A 137 8.55 -2.37 15.44
N VAL A 138 7.92 -1.45 14.72
CA VAL A 138 8.60 -0.42 13.94
C VAL A 138 8.65 0.86 14.78
N ARG A 139 9.83 1.21 15.31
CA ARG A 139 10.01 2.42 16.13
C ARG A 139 10.28 3.63 15.25
N LEU A 140 9.61 4.73 15.55
CA LEU A 140 9.63 5.99 14.80
C LEU A 140 10.11 7.16 15.68
N PRO A 141 10.63 8.25 15.08
CA PRO A 141 10.84 9.51 15.78
C PRO A 141 9.52 10.00 16.39
N LEU A 142 9.57 10.61 17.57
CA LEU A 142 8.36 11.02 18.30
C LEU A 142 7.48 11.96 17.45
N ALA A 143 8.04 13.06 16.94
CA ALA A 143 7.29 14.03 16.15
C ALA A 143 6.70 13.43 14.86
N PHE A 144 7.46 12.57 14.17
CA PHE A 144 6.94 11.85 13.00
C PHE A 144 5.79 10.92 13.38
N SER A 145 5.90 10.20 14.50
CA SER A 145 4.83 9.29 14.96
C SER A 145 3.55 10.05 15.36
N GLU A 146 3.65 11.26 15.89
CA GLU A 146 2.50 12.12 16.18
C GLU A 146 1.79 12.50 14.88
N ASN A 147 2.54 13.04 13.91
CA ASN A 147 2.02 13.38 12.58
C ASN A 147 1.40 12.18 11.86
N LEU A 148 2.07 11.02 11.91
CA LEU A 148 1.56 9.79 11.31
C LEU A 148 0.25 9.38 11.99
N PHE A 149 0.21 9.37 13.31
CA PHE A 149 -0.99 9.00 14.08
C PHE A 149 -2.18 9.92 13.78
N GLU A 150 -1.97 11.20 13.49
CA GLU A 150 -3.06 12.09 13.10
C GLU A 150 -3.69 11.72 11.75
N ILE A 151 -2.90 11.21 10.81
CA ILE A 151 -3.37 10.99 9.43
C ILE A 151 -3.71 9.52 9.13
N THR A 152 -3.27 8.58 9.97
CA THR A 152 -3.71 7.18 9.90
C THR A 152 -5.06 7.00 10.58
N HIS A 153 -5.75 5.94 10.22
CA HIS A 153 -7.04 5.55 10.77
C HIS A 153 -7.08 4.02 10.79
N LEU A 154 -8.09 3.44 11.45
CA LEU A 154 -8.25 1.99 11.40
C LEU A 154 -8.47 1.57 9.93
N GLY A 155 -7.73 0.56 9.48
CA GLY A 155 -7.75 0.13 8.09
C GLY A 155 -6.69 0.76 7.20
N THR A 156 -5.92 1.77 7.67
CA THR A 156 -4.78 2.28 6.90
C THR A 156 -3.85 1.11 6.52
N PRO A 157 -3.57 0.89 5.22
CA PRO A 157 -2.63 -0.13 4.79
C PRO A 157 -1.20 0.20 5.25
N VAL A 158 -0.53 -0.82 5.78
CA VAL A 158 0.88 -0.79 6.13
C VAL A 158 1.57 -1.98 5.47
N ILE A 159 2.48 -1.70 4.54
CA ILE A 159 3.25 -2.71 3.83
C ILE A 159 4.62 -2.78 4.51
N ILE A 160 5.04 -3.95 4.99
CA ILE A 160 6.37 -4.16 5.56
C ILE A 160 7.18 -5.07 4.62
N SER A 161 8.22 -4.49 4.06
CA SER A 161 9.07 -5.13 3.05
C SER A 161 10.41 -5.58 3.64
N GLY A 162 10.79 -6.82 3.34
CA GLY A 162 12.14 -7.36 3.60
C GLY A 162 13.16 -7.02 2.50
N LYS A 163 12.77 -6.23 1.49
CA LYS A 163 13.59 -5.83 0.33
C LYS A 163 13.42 -4.33 0.05
N SER A 164 14.36 -3.69 -0.66
CA SER A 164 14.20 -2.32 -1.15
C SER A 164 13.07 -2.30 -2.19
N THR A 165 12.04 -1.46 -1.98
CA THR A 165 10.89 -1.34 -2.89
C THR A 165 10.41 0.10 -2.91
N ASP A 166 10.55 0.79 -4.04
CA ASP A 166 9.92 2.09 -4.29
C ASP A 166 8.53 1.88 -4.92
N PRO A 167 7.47 2.51 -4.40
CA PRO A 167 6.15 2.49 -5.03
C PRO A 167 6.09 3.43 -6.24
N TRP A 168 5.25 3.08 -7.20
CA TRP A 168 5.07 3.83 -8.43
C TRP A 168 3.57 3.95 -8.77
N GLU A 169 3.21 4.92 -9.60
CA GLU A 169 1.81 5.25 -9.93
C GLU A 169 1.29 4.37 -11.07
N LEU A 170 0.27 3.56 -10.79
CA LEU A 170 -0.45 2.78 -11.80
C LEU A 170 -1.69 3.54 -12.26
N LYS A 171 -1.82 3.81 -13.56
CA LYS A 171 -3.04 4.36 -14.16
C LYS A 171 -3.70 3.27 -15.00
N HIS A 172 -4.83 2.76 -14.48
CA HIS A 172 -5.72 1.72 -15.02
C HIS A 172 -5.24 0.30 -14.96
N PRO A 173 -6.08 -0.59 -14.38
CA PRO A 173 -6.17 -1.89 -15.06
C PRO A 173 -7.53 -2.59 -14.83
N GLY A 174 -8.43 -2.48 -15.82
CA GLY A 174 -9.50 -3.46 -16.08
C GLY A 174 -10.64 -3.55 -15.05
N MET A 175 -11.54 -2.56 -15.07
CA MET A 175 -12.94 -2.60 -14.57
C MET A 175 -13.24 -3.70 -13.53
N VAL A 176 -12.79 -3.50 -12.29
CA VAL A 176 -13.06 -4.35 -11.11
C VAL A 176 -12.66 -5.83 -11.25
N LEU A 177 -11.66 -6.13 -12.09
CA LEU A 177 -11.18 -7.49 -12.47
C LEU A 177 -11.95 -8.08 -13.66
N SER A 178 -11.96 -7.31 -14.76
CA SER A 178 -12.14 -7.71 -16.17
C SER A 178 -13.54 -8.06 -16.71
N GLY A 179 -14.61 -7.73 -15.99
CA GLY A 179 -15.96 -7.81 -16.56
C GLY A 179 -16.88 -6.72 -16.03
N TYR A 180 -17.05 -5.61 -16.76
CA TYR A 180 -18.36 -4.95 -16.97
C TYR A 180 -18.25 -3.70 -17.84
N ALA A 181 -19.25 -3.47 -18.68
CA ALA A 181 -19.33 -2.42 -19.70
C ALA A 181 -19.51 -0.99 -19.15
N GLU A 182 -19.17 0.01 -19.97
CA GLU A 182 -19.33 1.46 -19.75
C GLU A 182 -20.66 1.91 -19.12
N HIS A 183 -21.71 1.08 -19.19
CA HIS A 183 -23.07 1.38 -18.71
C HIS A 183 -23.25 1.41 -17.19
N GLU A 184 -22.31 0.88 -16.40
CA GLU A 184 -22.41 0.88 -14.93
C GLU A 184 -21.42 1.83 -14.24
N PHE A 185 -20.54 2.49 -15.01
CA PHE A 185 -19.58 3.45 -14.47
C PHE A 185 -20.28 4.62 -13.77
N GLU A 186 -21.35 5.15 -14.36
CA GLU A 186 -22.13 6.25 -13.78
C GLU A 186 -22.72 5.88 -12.40
N ALA A 187 -23.12 4.62 -12.21
CA ALA A 187 -23.64 4.14 -10.93
C ALA A 187 -22.52 3.98 -9.87
N VAL A 188 -21.33 3.55 -10.30
CA VAL A 188 -20.16 3.41 -9.42
C VAL A 188 -19.60 4.78 -9.04
N GLU A 189 -19.46 5.69 -10.00
CA GLU A 189 -19.02 7.07 -9.81
C GLU A 189 -19.95 7.79 -8.83
N ALA A 190 -21.26 7.78 -9.07
CA ALA A 190 -22.25 8.35 -8.16
C ALA A 190 -22.17 7.75 -6.75
N SER A 191 -21.98 6.42 -6.63
CA SER A 191 -21.86 5.76 -5.33
C SER A 191 -20.58 6.10 -4.56
N LEU A 192 -19.49 6.48 -5.25
CA LEU A 192 -18.19 6.78 -4.66
C LEU A 192 -18.03 8.28 -4.33
N GLU A 193 -18.65 9.16 -5.10
CA GLU A 193 -18.67 10.61 -4.84
C GLU A 193 -19.33 10.95 -3.50
N ASP A 194 -20.41 10.24 -3.13
CA ASP A 194 -21.12 10.43 -1.86
C ASP A 194 -20.45 9.75 -0.66
N LYS A 195 -19.44 8.90 -0.88
CA LYS A 195 -18.76 8.15 0.18
C LYS A 195 -17.60 8.96 0.77
N LYS A 196 -17.68 9.25 2.07
CA LYS A 196 -16.61 9.94 2.83
C LYS A 196 -15.27 9.23 2.66
N HIS A 197 -14.19 9.99 2.48
CA HIS A 197 -12.85 9.41 2.55
C HIS A 197 -12.56 8.93 3.97
N PRO A 198 -11.69 7.92 4.15
CA PRO A 198 -11.43 7.37 5.47
C PRO A 198 -10.80 8.35 6.47
N ARG A 199 -10.16 9.41 5.98
CA ARG A 199 -9.64 10.53 6.79
C ARG A 199 -10.72 11.48 7.31
N ASP A 200 -11.92 11.42 6.72
CA ASP A 200 -13.07 12.28 7.06
C ASP A 200 -14.03 11.57 8.04
N TRP A 201 -13.66 10.37 8.51
CA TRP A 201 -14.42 9.62 9.51
C TRP A 201 -14.02 10.05 10.92
N SER A 202 -15.00 10.32 11.78
CA SER A 202 -14.76 10.54 13.22
C SER A 202 -14.39 9.23 13.94
N GLU A 203 -13.72 9.31 15.11
CA GLU A 203 -13.41 8.11 15.93
C GLU A 203 -14.65 7.29 16.32
N SER A 204 -15.84 7.90 16.30
CA SER A 204 -17.13 7.25 16.54
C SER A 204 -17.82 6.72 15.28
N GLU A 205 -17.38 7.12 14.09
CA GLU A 205 -17.90 6.63 12.81
C GLU A 205 -17.10 5.40 12.37
N THR A 206 -17.55 4.22 12.78
CA THR A 206 -17.03 2.96 12.24
C THR A 206 -17.59 2.73 10.84
N ALA A 207 -17.06 3.41 9.83
CA ALA A 207 -17.21 2.88 8.49
C ALA A 207 -16.31 1.64 8.35
N PRO A 208 -16.81 0.58 7.73
CA PRO A 208 -16.13 -0.69 7.74
C PRO A 208 -14.82 -0.64 6.97
N ILE A 209 -13.74 -1.13 7.58
CA ILE A 209 -12.46 -1.36 6.91
C ILE A 209 -12.68 -2.45 5.86
N THR A 210 -12.73 -2.05 4.59
CA THR A 210 -12.95 -2.99 3.50
C THR A 210 -11.62 -3.32 2.84
N SER A 211 -11.33 -4.62 2.69
CA SER A 211 -10.13 -5.10 2.01
C SER A 211 -10.45 -6.30 1.15
N VAL A 212 -9.75 -6.44 0.03
CA VAL A 212 -9.85 -7.58 -0.89
C VAL A 212 -8.53 -8.32 -0.86
N ILE A 213 -8.56 -9.64 -0.76
CA ILE A 213 -7.37 -10.49 -0.88
C ILE A 213 -7.58 -11.47 -2.01
N ALA A 214 -6.71 -11.46 -2.99
CA ALA A 214 -6.64 -12.42 -4.08
C ALA A 214 -5.36 -13.26 -3.93
N SER A 215 -5.50 -14.58 -3.75
CA SER A 215 -4.37 -15.52 -3.78
C SER A 215 -4.33 -16.26 -5.09
N SER A 216 -3.22 -16.11 -5.82
CA SER A 216 -2.97 -16.85 -7.05
C SER A 216 -2.66 -18.33 -6.79
N ARG A 217 -2.09 -18.65 -5.64
CA ARG A 217 -1.75 -20.02 -5.23
C ARG A 217 -2.98 -20.85 -4.90
N GLU A 218 -3.96 -20.26 -4.23
CA GLU A 218 -5.21 -20.93 -3.89
C GLU A 218 -6.32 -20.70 -4.92
N ARG A 219 -6.10 -19.80 -5.90
CA ARG A 219 -7.12 -19.37 -6.86
C ARG A 219 -8.42 -18.93 -6.17
N ARG A 220 -8.25 -18.13 -5.13
CA ARG A 220 -9.35 -17.65 -4.28
C ARG A 220 -9.24 -16.16 -4.05
N ILE A 221 -10.39 -15.51 -4.00
CA ILE A 221 -10.53 -14.10 -3.65
C ILE A 221 -11.48 -13.95 -2.46
N MET A 222 -11.15 -13.08 -1.52
CA MET A 222 -11.92 -12.82 -0.32
C MET A 222 -12.15 -11.32 -0.16
N LEU A 223 -13.36 -10.95 0.19
CA LEU A 223 -13.73 -9.61 0.63
C LEU A 223 -13.84 -9.64 2.14
N LEU A 224 -13.12 -8.75 2.79
CA LEU A 224 -13.06 -8.63 4.23
C LEU A 224 -13.62 -7.28 4.66
N GLU A 225 -14.34 -7.30 5.76
CA GLU A 225 -14.94 -6.14 6.41
C GLU A 225 -14.59 -6.19 7.90
N ASN A 226 -13.78 -5.23 8.37
CA ASN A 226 -13.28 -5.20 9.75
C ASN A 226 -12.58 -6.52 10.17
N GLY A 227 -11.84 -7.13 9.24
CA GLY A 227 -11.15 -8.42 9.45
C GLY A 227 -12.02 -9.67 9.21
N ASN A 228 -13.35 -9.53 9.23
CA ASN A 228 -14.26 -10.64 8.97
C ASN A 228 -14.41 -10.88 7.47
N VAL A 229 -14.40 -12.13 7.06
CA VAL A 229 -14.70 -12.48 5.66
C VAL A 229 -16.19 -12.31 5.41
N VAL A 230 -16.56 -11.38 4.53
CA VAL A 230 -17.96 -11.08 4.17
C VAL A 230 -18.37 -11.66 2.83
N SER A 231 -17.41 -11.98 1.96
CA SER A 231 -17.64 -12.70 0.71
C SER A 231 -16.37 -13.45 0.32
N GLU A 232 -16.54 -14.59 -0.34
CA GLU A 232 -15.45 -15.34 -0.94
C GLU A 232 -15.87 -15.74 -2.36
N GLY A 233 -14.89 -15.90 -3.24
CA GLY A 233 -15.10 -16.32 -4.61
C GLY A 233 -13.89 -17.04 -5.16
N ASP A 234 -14.10 -17.72 -6.28
CA ASP A 234 -13.02 -18.27 -7.08
C ASP A 234 -12.30 -17.14 -7.83
N LEU A 235 -10.98 -17.27 -7.94
CA LEU A 235 -10.13 -16.37 -8.71
C LEU A 235 -9.62 -17.10 -9.96
N ALA A 236 -10.14 -16.72 -11.11
CA ALA A 236 -9.59 -17.13 -12.39
C ALA A 236 -8.45 -16.17 -12.79
N ILE A 237 -7.39 -16.73 -13.36
CA ILE A 237 -6.18 -16.01 -13.76
C ILE A 237 -5.87 -16.37 -15.20
N ASP A 238 -5.90 -15.38 -16.08
CA ASP A 238 -5.56 -15.53 -17.48
C ASP A 238 -4.04 -15.53 -17.70
N GLY A 239 -3.60 -16.22 -18.76
CA GLY A 239 -2.19 -16.29 -19.15
C GLY A 239 -1.31 -17.16 -18.23
N SER A 240 0.00 -17.18 -18.51
CA SER A 240 1.00 -17.95 -17.77
C SER A 240 1.99 -17.04 -17.05
N GLY A 241 2.67 -17.59 -16.05
CA GLY A 241 3.68 -16.87 -15.26
C GLY A 241 3.16 -16.32 -13.93
N ALA A 242 4.10 -16.05 -13.03
CA ALA A 242 3.88 -15.44 -11.74
C ALA A 242 3.09 -14.14 -11.88
N ILE A 243 2.17 -13.92 -10.95
CA ILE A 243 1.42 -12.67 -10.85
C ILE A 243 2.20 -11.66 -10.01
N GLY A 244 3.06 -12.13 -9.10
CA GLY A 244 3.75 -11.29 -8.13
C GLY A 244 2.90 -10.96 -6.90
N ASN A 245 3.49 -10.18 -5.99
CA ASN A 245 2.81 -9.68 -4.79
C ASN A 245 2.59 -8.18 -4.94
N HIS A 246 1.33 -7.76 -4.95
CA HIS A 246 0.94 -6.37 -5.20
C HIS A 246 -0.07 -5.90 -4.15
N VAL A 247 0.03 -4.63 -3.78
CA VAL A 247 -1.00 -3.95 -2.99
C VAL A 247 -1.56 -2.84 -3.85
N PHE A 248 -2.86 -2.86 -4.06
CA PHE A 248 -3.57 -1.81 -4.77
C PHE A 248 -4.44 -1.03 -3.79
N VAL A 249 -4.44 0.30 -3.90
CA VAL A 249 -5.31 1.18 -3.11
C VAL A 249 -6.26 1.89 -4.07
N LEU A 250 -7.56 1.73 -3.85
CA LEU A 250 -8.59 2.39 -4.63
C LEU A 250 -8.55 3.89 -4.36
N ARG A 251 -8.33 4.71 -5.38
CA ARG A 251 -8.32 6.18 -5.26
C ARG A 251 -9.72 6.75 -5.44
N GLY A 252 -10.50 6.16 -6.34
CA GLY A 252 -11.85 6.61 -6.68
C GLY A 252 -12.18 6.28 -8.14
N PRO A 253 -13.29 6.82 -8.67
CA PRO A 253 -13.59 6.76 -10.09
C PRO A 253 -12.64 7.65 -10.90
N ASP A 254 -12.44 7.30 -12.17
CA ASP A 254 -11.75 8.10 -13.17
C ASP A 254 -12.66 8.29 -14.39
N SER A 255 -13.21 9.49 -14.50
CA SER A 255 -14.14 9.87 -15.55
C SER A 255 -13.48 9.93 -16.94
N ALA A 256 -12.15 10.12 -17.04
CA ALA A 256 -11.45 10.18 -18.32
C ALA A 256 -11.39 8.81 -19.01
N THR A 257 -11.37 7.74 -18.22
CA THR A 257 -11.29 6.36 -18.69
C THR A 257 -12.52 5.52 -18.38
N ARG A 258 -13.53 6.13 -17.75
CA ARG A 258 -14.77 5.48 -17.31
C ARG A 258 -14.48 4.23 -16.48
N GLY A 259 -13.51 4.32 -15.58
CA GLY A 259 -13.02 3.19 -14.79
C GLY A 259 -12.67 3.56 -13.35
N LEU A 260 -12.19 2.59 -12.57
CA LEU A 260 -11.64 2.87 -11.24
C LEU A 260 -10.15 3.19 -11.33
N HIS A 261 -9.72 4.22 -10.60
CA HIS A 261 -8.32 4.54 -10.42
C HIS A 261 -7.75 3.77 -9.24
N TRP A 262 -6.85 2.83 -9.52
CA TRP A 262 -6.13 2.04 -8.53
C TRP A 262 -4.67 2.41 -8.53
N GLN A 263 -4.10 2.63 -7.35
CA GLN A 263 -2.67 2.79 -7.23
C GLN A 263 -2.01 1.51 -6.74
N ALA A 264 -0.98 1.05 -7.44
CA ALA A 264 -0.11 -0.02 -6.99
C ALA A 264 0.96 0.47 -5.98
N ILE A 265 1.24 -0.38 -5.01
CA ILE A 265 2.36 -0.35 -4.08
C ILE A 265 2.89 -1.78 -4.10
N SER A 266 3.94 -2.02 -4.88
CA SER A 266 4.41 -3.38 -5.09
C SER A 266 5.56 -3.79 -4.20
N HIS A 267 5.58 -5.09 -3.87
CA HIS A 267 6.71 -5.75 -3.26
C HIS A 267 7.37 -6.64 -4.32
N HIS A 268 8.18 -6.05 -5.19
CA HIS A 268 8.88 -6.80 -6.22
C HIS A 268 10.18 -7.42 -5.66
N PRO A 269 10.43 -8.73 -5.81
CA PRO A 269 11.69 -9.34 -5.44
C PRO A 269 12.86 -9.02 -6.39
N GLY A 270 12.66 -8.20 -7.43
CA GLY A 270 13.69 -7.78 -8.41
C GLY A 270 13.32 -6.51 -9.20
N GLU A 271 14.29 -5.95 -9.92
CA GLU A 271 14.15 -4.76 -10.78
C GLU A 271 13.26 -5.07 -12.01
N GLY A 272 11.94 -4.94 -11.86
CA GLY A 272 10.96 -5.13 -12.93
C GLY A 272 10.22 -3.82 -13.25
N PRO A 273 9.93 -3.51 -14.53
CA PRO A 273 9.19 -2.32 -14.90
C PRO A 273 7.69 -2.40 -14.53
N ALA A 274 7.10 -1.22 -14.32
CA ALA A 274 5.69 -0.96 -14.05
C ALA A 274 4.67 -1.80 -14.86
N THR A 275 5.02 -2.15 -16.09
CA THR A 275 4.19 -2.94 -17.02
C THR A 275 3.77 -4.31 -16.49
N ALA A 276 4.51 -4.90 -15.53
CA ALA A 276 4.19 -6.22 -14.99
C ALA A 276 2.91 -6.23 -14.11
N GLU A 277 2.59 -5.09 -13.48
CA GLU A 277 1.55 -5.02 -12.44
C GLU A 277 0.21 -4.56 -13.01
N GLU A 278 0.26 -3.69 -14.03
CA GLU A 278 -0.89 -3.40 -14.91
C GLU A 278 -1.40 -4.67 -15.59
N ALA A 279 -0.46 -5.51 -16.06
CA ALA A 279 -0.76 -6.84 -16.57
C ALA A 279 -1.30 -7.78 -15.48
N ALA A 280 -0.88 -7.65 -14.22
CA ALA A 280 -1.28 -8.57 -13.16
C ALA A 280 -2.77 -8.53 -12.84
N ILE A 281 -3.34 -7.33 -12.65
CA ILE A 281 -4.74 -7.21 -12.23
C ILE A 281 -5.73 -7.31 -13.41
N THR A 282 -5.30 -6.99 -14.64
CA THR A 282 -6.10 -7.24 -15.86
C THR A 282 -6.30 -8.73 -16.17
N ARG A 283 -5.41 -9.59 -15.65
CA ARG A 283 -5.49 -11.05 -15.78
C ARG A 283 -6.42 -11.70 -14.75
N LEU A 284 -6.93 -10.95 -13.78
CA LEU A 284 -7.78 -11.52 -12.72
C LEU A 284 -9.24 -11.44 -13.14
N HIS A 285 -9.97 -12.52 -12.86
CA HIS A 285 -11.41 -12.64 -13.09
C HIS A 285 -12.04 -13.29 -11.86
N THR A 286 -13.25 -12.88 -11.50
CA THR A 286 -14.05 -13.51 -10.44
C THR A 286 -15.54 -13.49 -10.79
N SER A 287 -16.39 -14.03 -9.91
CA SER A 287 -17.83 -14.11 -10.15
C SER A 287 -18.51 -12.74 -10.07
N ASP A 288 -19.56 -12.55 -10.87
CA ASP A 288 -20.39 -11.33 -10.83
C ASP A 288 -20.97 -11.07 -9.43
N GLU A 289 -21.30 -12.13 -8.70
CA GLU A 289 -21.77 -12.03 -7.31
C GLU A 289 -20.70 -11.41 -6.41
N PHE A 290 -19.45 -11.87 -6.50
CA PHE A 290 -18.36 -11.32 -5.70
C PHE A 290 -18.11 -9.84 -6.06
N VAL A 291 -18.11 -9.52 -7.36
CA VAL A 291 -17.96 -8.14 -7.85
C VAL A 291 -19.07 -7.25 -7.30
N ALA A 292 -20.33 -7.69 -7.30
CA ALA A 292 -21.45 -6.94 -6.75
C ALA A 292 -21.26 -6.67 -5.24
N ARG A 293 -20.88 -7.69 -4.46
CA ARG A 293 -20.60 -7.55 -3.02
C ARG A 293 -19.45 -6.58 -2.72
N MET A 294 -18.40 -6.64 -3.54
CA MET A 294 -17.28 -5.71 -3.47
C MET A 294 -17.76 -4.29 -3.74
N ARG A 295 -18.54 -4.06 -4.80
CA ARG A 295 -19.03 -2.73 -5.21
C ARG A 295 -19.85 -2.04 -4.14
N GLU A 296 -20.74 -2.76 -3.46
CA GLU A 296 -21.52 -2.24 -2.32
C GLU A 296 -20.61 -1.58 -1.27
N ARG A 297 -19.41 -2.14 -1.07
CA ARG A 297 -18.45 -1.77 -0.01
C ARG A 297 -17.26 -0.96 -0.51
N MET A 298 -17.13 -0.73 -1.81
CA MET A 298 -16.03 0.08 -2.34
C MET A 298 -16.12 1.50 -1.79
N HIS A 299 -14.98 2.01 -1.35
CA HIS A 299 -14.76 3.40 -0.98
C HIS A 299 -13.32 3.78 -1.33
N PRO A 300 -13.03 5.06 -1.56
CA PRO A 300 -11.64 5.52 -1.66
C PRO A 300 -10.84 5.04 -0.43
N GLY A 301 -9.69 4.41 -0.65
CA GLY A 301 -8.85 3.81 0.38
C GLY A 301 -9.04 2.31 0.59
N LEU A 302 -10.01 1.67 -0.09
CA LEU A 302 -10.11 0.21 -0.12
C LEU A 302 -8.81 -0.39 -0.62
N VAL A 303 -8.33 -1.42 0.06
CA VAL A 303 -7.06 -2.09 -0.22
C VAL A 303 -7.33 -3.44 -0.89
N MET A 304 -6.74 -3.69 -2.05
CA MET A 304 -6.70 -5.00 -2.67
C MET A 304 -5.28 -5.56 -2.59
N ILE A 305 -5.10 -6.73 -2.00
CA ILE A 305 -3.83 -7.44 -1.99
C ILE A 305 -3.91 -8.60 -2.95
N LEU A 306 -2.89 -8.68 -3.80
CA LEU A 306 -2.65 -9.82 -4.67
C LEU A 306 -1.40 -10.52 -4.15
N THR A 307 -1.50 -11.82 -3.87
CA THR A 307 -0.40 -12.58 -3.29
C THR A 307 -0.24 -13.96 -3.91
N GLU A 308 1.00 -14.45 -3.94
CA GLU A 308 1.36 -15.83 -4.30
C GLU A 308 1.42 -16.75 -3.06
N ALA A 309 1.21 -16.20 -1.86
CA ALA A 309 1.08 -16.97 -0.64
C ALA A 309 -0.30 -17.65 -0.55
N PRO A 310 -0.41 -18.80 0.15
CA PRO A 310 -1.70 -19.37 0.51
C PRO A 310 -2.46 -18.42 1.46
N LEU A 311 -3.79 -18.56 1.58
CA LEU A 311 -4.66 -17.77 2.47
C LEU A 311 -4.88 -18.47 3.83
N HIS A 312 -4.04 -19.45 4.14
CA HIS A 312 -4.11 -20.25 5.37
C HIS A 312 -3.96 -19.38 6.65
N PRO A 313 -4.55 -19.78 7.79
CA PRO A 313 -4.32 -19.14 9.09
C PRO A 313 -2.86 -19.08 9.58
N ASP A 314 -1.90 -19.65 8.84
CA ASP A 314 -0.47 -19.53 9.16
C ASP A 314 0.19 -18.37 8.39
N THR A 315 -0.38 -17.99 7.24
CA THR A 315 -0.01 -16.79 6.48
C THR A 315 -0.92 -15.61 6.81
N ARG A 316 -2.04 -15.87 7.53
CA ARG A 316 -2.91 -14.86 8.14
C ARG A 316 -2.83 -14.90 9.66
N SER A 317 -2.65 -13.78 10.35
CA SER A 317 -2.71 -13.81 11.83
C SER A 317 -4.16 -13.94 12.32
N GLY A 318 -4.72 -15.15 12.30
CA GLY A 318 -6.03 -15.46 12.89
C GLY A 318 -7.21 -14.73 12.25
N GLN A 319 -8.08 -14.14 13.08
CA GLN A 319 -9.29 -13.39 12.68
C GLN A 319 -8.94 -12.02 12.04
N ASP A 320 -7.65 -11.67 11.97
CA ASP A 320 -7.20 -10.32 11.66
C ASP A 320 -6.44 -10.25 10.35
N PHE A 321 -6.53 -9.10 9.70
CA PHE A 321 -5.97 -8.88 8.38
C PHE A 321 -4.46 -8.64 8.44
N VAL A 322 -3.72 -9.71 8.24
CA VAL A 322 -2.28 -9.71 8.02
C VAL A 322 -2.01 -10.75 6.95
N ILE A 323 -1.26 -10.42 5.90
CA ILE A 323 -0.75 -11.42 4.97
C ILE A 323 0.77 -11.46 5.15
N MET A 324 1.26 -12.49 5.81
CA MET A 324 2.69 -12.73 6.01
C MET A 324 3.29 -13.39 4.78
N SER A 325 4.42 -12.87 4.32
CA SER A 325 5.22 -13.42 3.20
C SER A 325 6.56 -13.94 3.69
#